data_AF-A0A0G0Q642-F1
#
_entry.id   AF-A0A0G0Q642-F1
#
_cell.length_a   1.000
_cell.length_b   1.000
_cell.length_c   1.000
_cell.angle_alpha   90.00
_cell.angle_beta   90.00
_cell.angle_gamma   90.00
#
_symmetry.space_group_name_H-M   'P 1'
#
loop_
_entity.id
_entity.type
_entity.pdbx_description
1 polymer ?
#
loop_
_entity_poly.entity_id
_entity_poly.type
_entity_poly.pdbx_seq_one_letter_code
_entity_poly.pdbx_strand_id
1 'polypeptide(L)'
;MRPNNFESAALDIFKSGIKNSDDLSRAKRKTFKKEKIKMSSNVELLKVYHKLVKNKRLKPSANLELILRKKKIRSLSDIVNVSVLTKLFCIQNTYTSILLSVI
;
A
#
# COMPACT_ATOMS: atom_id res chain seq x y z
N MET A 1 10.34 22.00 21.59
CA MET A 1 10.27 20.59 21.14
C MET A 1 11.02 20.49 19.81
N ARG A 2 12.19 19.83 19.78
CA ARG A 2 12.94 19.58 18.53
C ARG A 2 12.10 18.64 17.65
N PRO A 3 11.89 18.92 16.35
CA PRO A 3 11.21 17.96 15.49
C PRO A 3 12.07 16.70 15.40
N ASN A 4 11.45 15.54 15.58
CA ASN A 4 12.09 14.27 15.21
C ASN A 4 12.46 14.34 13.72
N ASN A 5 13.56 13.69 13.29
CA ASN A 5 14.02 13.71 11.88
C ASN A 5 12.90 13.39 10.87
N PHE A 6 11.89 12.63 11.29
CA PHE A 6 10.71 12.32 10.48
C PHE A 6 9.75 13.51 10.26
N GLU A 7 9.55 14.38 11.26
CA GLU A 7 8.64 15.52 11.16
C GLU A 7 9.19 16.60 10.22
N SER A 8 10.51 16.82 10.22
CA SER A 8 11.18 17.70 9.25
C SER A 8 11.04 17.14 7.83
N ALA A 9 11.31 15.85 7.64
CA ALA A 9 11.12 15.18 6.36
C ALA A 9 9.68 15.31 5.85
N ALA A 10 8.70 15.12 6.73
CA ALA A 10 7.29 15.22 6.39
C ALA A 10 6.89 16.65 6.02
N LEU A 11 7.41 17.66 6.73
CA LEU A 11 7.17 19.06 6.42
C LEU A 11 7.68 19.42 5.03
N ASP A 12 8.87 18.93 4.65
CA ASP A 12 9.45 19.15 3.33
C ASP A 12 8.62 18.51 2.21
N ILE A 13 8.03 17.33 2.47
CA ILE A 13 7.07 16.70 1.56
C ILE A 13 5.84 17.59 1.38
N PHE A 14 5.25 18.11 2.47
CA PHE A 14 4.03 18.91 2.38
C PHE A 14 4.28 20.27 1.72
N LYS A 15 5.45 20.87 1.92
CA LYS A 15 5.87 22.10 1.23
C LYS A 15 6.04 21.93 -0.27
N SER A 16 6.31 20.71 -0.75
CA SER A 16 6.46 20.44 -2.19
C SER A 16 5.16 20.58 -2.99
N GLY A 17 4.02 20.79 -2.33
CA GLY A 17 2.75 21.12 -2.99
C GLY A 17 2.12 19.92 -3.69
N ILE A 18 1.83 18.86 -2.93
CA ILE A 18 1.26 17.62 -3.46
C ILE A 18 -0.18 17.85 -3.96
N LYS A 19 -0.42 17.51 -5.23
CA LYS A 19 -1.75 17.57 -5.85
C LYS A 19 -2.33 16.18 -6.12
N ASN A 20 -1.47 15.20 -6.44
CA ASN A 20 -1.89 13.85 -6.78
C ASN A 20 -1.11 12.76 -6.01
N SER A 21 -1.60 11.52 -6.03
CA SER A 21 -0.96 10.35 -5.40
C SER A 21 0.44 10.07 -5.96
N ASP A 22 0.66 10.33 -7.25
CA ASP A 22 1.97 10.14 -7.87
C ASP A 22 2.99 11.16 -7.38
N ASP A 23 2.54 12.38 -7.10
CA ASP A 23 3.38 13.45 -6.56
C ASP A 23 3.81 13.12 -5.13
N LEU A 24 2.90 12.57 -4.33
CA LEU A 24 3.24 12.04 -3.00
C LEU A 24 4.32 10.95 -3.10
N SER A 25 4.19 10.03 -4.06
CA SER A 25 5.15 8.95 -4.28
C SER A 25 6.51 9.46 -4.78
N ARG A 26 6.53 10.50 -5.61
CA ARG A 26 7.76 11.20 -6.03
C ARG A 26 8.41 11.93 -4.85
N ALA A 27 7.63 12.65 -4.06
CA ALA A 27 8.12 13.40 -2.91
C ALA A 27 8.77 12.47 -1.87
N LYS A 28 8.13 11.34 -1.55
CA LYS A 28 8.69 10.30 -0.66
C LYS A 28 10.03 9.75 -1.15
N ARG A 29 10.17 9.49 -2.45
CA ARG A 29 11.43 9.00 -3.03
C ARG A 29 12.53 10.07 -2.96
N LYS A 30 12.18 11.33 -3.20
CA LYS A 30 13.12 12.46 -3.12
C LYS A 30 13.62 12.68 -1.68
N THR A 31 12.74 12.62 -0.69
CA THR A 31 13.12 12.75 0.72
C THR A 31 13.94 11.56 1.21
N PHE A 32 13.60 10.34 0.78
CA PHE A 32 14.42 9.16 1.06
C PHE A 32 15.85 9.32 0.53
N LYS A 33 16.04 9.83 -0.70
CA LYS A 33 17.37 10.06 -1.27
C LYS A 33 18.19 11.10 -0.49
N LYS A 34 17.53 12.13 0.03
CA LYS A 34 18.18 13.23 0.77
C LYS A 34 18.55 12.84 2.20
N GLU A 35 17.59 12.28 2.93
CA GLU A 35 17.74 12.08 4.39
C GLU A 35 18.04 10.62 4.75
N LYS A 36 17.96 9.68 3.79
CA LYS A 36 18.09 8.22 4.00
C LYS A 36 17.11 7.66 5.04
N ILE A 37 16.06 8.40 5.37
CA ILE A 37 15.02 7.98 6.32
C ILE A 37 13.98 7.17 5.57
N LYS A 38 13.71 5.95 6.04
CA LYS A 38 12.60 5.13 5.55
C LYS A 38 11.27 5.82 5.88
N MET A 39 10.69 6.49 4.89
CA MET A 39 9.40 7.15 5.06
C MET A 39 8.33 6.08 5.29
N SER A 40 7.65 6.17 6.44
CA SER A 40 6.71 5.16 6.89
C SER A 40 5.36 5.19 6.16
N SER A 41 4.44 4.34 6.63
CA SER A 41 3.09 4.15 6.09
C SER A 41 2.31 5.47 5.96
N ASN A 42 1.39 5.56 4.98
CA ASN A 42 0.49 6.72 4.80
C ASN A 42 -0.24 7.10 6.11
N VAL A 43 -0.53 6.11 6.96
CA VAL A 43 -1.18 6.31 8.26
C VAL A 43 -0.32 7.13 9.22
N GLU A 44 0.99 6.91 9.24
CA GLU A 44 1.90 7.68 10.09
C GLU A 44 2.09 9.10 9.57
N LEU A 45 2.19 9.28 8.24
CA LEU A 45 2.17 10.58 7.60
C LEU A 45 0.89 11.37 7.93
N LEU A 46 -0.26 10.71 7.97
CA LEU A 46 -1.52 11.32 8.37
C LEU A 46 -1.51 11.75 9.85
N LYS A 47 -0.99 10.91 10.75
CA LYS A 47 -0.82 11.28 12.17
C LYS A 47 0.07 12.51 12.33
N VAL A 48 1.19 12.57 11.62
CA VAL A 48 2.11 13.72 11.65
C VAL A 48 1.46 14.96 11.05
N TYR A 49 0.71 14.81 9.97
CA TYR A 49 -0.07 15.91 9.38
C TYR A 49 -1.02 16.54 10.41
N HIS A 50 -1.84 15.74 11.11
CA HIS A 50 -2.74 16.26 12.15
C HIS A 50 -1.99 16.95 13.29
N LYS A 51 -0.83 16.43 13.72
CA LYS A 51 0.03 17.09 14.72
C LYS A 51 0.53 18.46 14.21
N LEU A 52 0.98 18.54 12.97
CA LEU A 52 1.50 19.78 12.38
C LEU A 52 0.41 20.84 12.19
N VAL A 53 -0.80 20.42 11.82
CA VAL A 53 -1.98 21.31 11.73
C VAL A 53 -2.38 21.80 13.13
N LYS A 54 -2.43 20.92 14.13
CA LYS A 54 -2.68 21.30 15.54
C LYS A 54 -1.64 22.31 16.06
N ASN A 55 -0.39 22.13 15.66
CA ASN A 55 0.72 23.02 15.98
C ASN A 55 0.77 24.29 15.09
N LYS A 56 -0.24 24.53 14.25
CA LYS A 56 -0.36 25.68 13.32
C LYS A 56 0.80 25.86 12.35
N ARG A 57 1.58 24.81 12.07
CA ARG A 57 2.72 24.84 11.13
C ARG A 57 2.29 24.66 9.67
N LEU A 58 1.11 24.10 9.45
CA LEU A 58 0.51 23.86 8.14
C LEU A 58 -0.94 24.31 8.15
N LYS A 59 -1.40 24.83 7.00
CA LYS A 59 -2.83 25.10 6.79
C LYS A 59 -3.57 23.78 6.53
N PRO A 60 -4.74 23.56 7.15
CA PRO A 60 -5.56 22.38 6.86
C PRO A 60 -5.99 22.40 5.39
N SER A 61 -5.95 21.24 4.74
CA SER A 61 -6.30 21.06 3.33
C SER A 61 -6.98 19.72 3.11
N ALA A 62 -8.25 19.76 2.73
CA ALA A 62 -9.08 18.57 2.53
C ALA A 62 -8.51 17.63 1.45
N ASN A 63 -7.91 18.20 0.40
CA ASN A 63 -7.29 17.42 -0.68
C ASN A 63 -6.11 16.57 -0.19
N LEU A 64 -5.24 17.15 0.66
CA LEU A 64 -4.08 16.44 1.18
C LEU A 64 -4.51 15.31 2.12
N GLU A 65 -5.52 15.59 2.96
CA GLU A 65 -6.11 14.59 3.85
C GLU A 65 -6.74 13.44 3.07
N LEU A 66 -7.45 13.72 1.97
CA LEU A 66 -8.02 12.70 1.08
C LEU A 66 -6.93 11.82 0.45
N ILE A 67 -5.85 12.42 -0.05
CA ILE A 67 -4.72 11.70 -0.66
C ILE A 67 -4.02 10.80 0.36
N LEU A 68 -3.81 11.30 1.59
CA LEU A 68 -3.18 10.53 2.66
C LEU A 68 -4.10 9.41 3.19
N ARG A 69 -5.42 9.64 3.24
CA ARG A 69 -6.42 8.68 3.71
C ARG A 69 -6.69 7.56 2.71
N LYS A 70 -6.62 7.82 1.41
CA LYS A 70 -7.01 6.88 0.36
C LYS A 70 -6.02 5.70 0.25
N LYS A 71 -6.40 4.52 0.75
CA LYS A 71 -5.91 3.24 0.20
C LYS A 71 -6.77 2.90 -1.01
N LYS A 72 -6.18 2.83 -2.20
CA LYS A 72 -6.90 2.32 -3.39
C LYS A 72 -7.29 0.86 -3.13
N ILE A 73 -8.48 0.46 -3.60
CA ILE A 73 -8.82 -0.95 -3.75
C ILE A 73 -7.74 -1.57 -4.67
N ARG A 74 -7.16 -2.70 -4.24
CA ARG A 74 -5.97 -3.30 -4.88
C ARG A 74 -6.27 -3.89 -6.28
N SER A 75 -7.54 -4.00 -6.67
CA SER A 75 -8.02 -4.40 -8.00
C SER A 75 -8.39 -3.18 -8.86
N LEU A 76 -8.13 -3.26 -10.16
CA LEU A 76 -8.45 -2.19 -11.13
C LEU A 76 -9.92 -2.16 -11.53
N SER A 77 -10.65 -3.25 -11.31
CA SER A 77 -11.98 -3.51 -11.86
C SER A 77 -12.97 -4.05 -10.82
N ASP A 78 -12.74 -3.80 -9.52
CA ASP A 78 -13.52 -4.33 -8.38
C ASP A 78 -13.60 -5.87 -8.28
N ILE A 79 -13.21 -6.61 -9.32
CA ILE A 79 -13.14 -8.07 -9.35
C ILE A 79 -11.77 -8.51 -8.81
N VAL A 80 -11.79 -9.43 -7.85
CA VAL A 80 -10.59 -10.02 -7.24
C VAL A 80 -10.40 -11.42 -7.80
N ASN A 81 -9.22 -11.67 -8.39
CA ASN A 81 -8.86 -13.01 -8.87
C ASN A 81 -8.61 -13.93 -7.67
N VAL A 82 -9.50 -14.89 -7.44
CA VAL A 82 -9.34 -15.95 -6.43
C VAL A 82 -9.19 -17.27 -7.17
N SER A 83 -7.96 -17.72 -7.34
CA SER A 83 -7.66 -19.05 -7.86
C SER A 83 -7.34 -20.01 -6.71
N VAL A 84 -8.03 -21.15 -6.67
CA VAL A 84 -7.79 -22.22 -5.70
C VAL A 84 -7.27 -23.43 -6.46
N LEU A 85 -6.08 -23.90 -6.10
CA LEU A 85 -5.53 -25.15 -6.63
C LEU A 85 -5.89 -26.28 -5.66
N THR A 86 -6.90 -27.08 -6.00
CA THR A 86 -7.24 -28.28 -5.25
C THR A 86 -6.43 -29.47 -5.75
N LYS A 87 -5.91 -30.28 -4.82
CA LYS A 87 -5.29 -31.57 -5.14
C LYS A 87 -6.33 -32.46 -5.82
N LEU A 88 -6.00 -32.96 -7.02
CA LEU A 88 -6.84 -33.92 -7.72
C LEU A 88 -6.92 -35.22 -6.90
N PHE A 89 -8.12 -35.59 -6.48
CA PHE A 89 -8.39 -36.87 -5.84
C PHE A 89 -8.35 -37.96 -6.94
N CYS A 90 -7.59 -39.03 -6.67
CA CYS A 90 -7.28 -40.07 -7.64
C CYS A 90 -8.54 -40.78 -8.12
N ILE A 91 -8.88 -40.66 -9.42
CA ILE A 91 -9.70 -41.67 -10.08
C ILE A 91 -8.73 -42.80 -10.45
N GLN A 92 -8.73 -43.89 -9.68
CA GLN A 92 -7.99 -45.10 -10.05
C GLN A 92 -8.72 -45.77 -11.20
N ASN A 93 -8.03 -45.93 -12.34
CA ASN A 93 -8.51 -46.65 -13.51
C ASN A 93 -8.79 -48.12 -13.15
N THR A 94 -10.05 -48.48 -12.94
CA THR A 94 -10.52 -49.87 -12.78
C THR A 94 -10.72 -50.50 -14.16
N TYR A 95 -9.63 -50.76 -14.89
CA TYR A 95 -9.68 -51.52 -16.16
C TYR A 95 -8.71 -52.71 -16.19
N THR A 96 -8.31 -53.22 -15.03
CA THR A 96 -7.37 -54.34 -14.91
C THR A 96 -7.97 -55.61 -14.28
N SER A 97 -9.30 -55.75 -14.25
CA SER A 97 -9.95 -56.97 -13.72
C SER A 97 -10.68 -57.82 -14.77
N ILE A 98 -10.97 -57.28 -15.96
CA ILE A 98 -11.73 -58.01 -17.00
C ILE A 98 -10.80 -58.82 -17.93
N LEU A 99 -9.51 -58.46 -18.02
CA LEU A 99 -8.53 -59.16 -18.85
C LEU A 99 -7.95 -60.44 -18.21
N LEU A 100 -8.07 -60.62 -16.89
CA LEU A 100 -7.55 -61.83 -16.21
C LEU A 100 -8.56 -62.97 -16.10
N SER A 101 -9.83 -62.75 -16.45
CA SER A 101 -10.89 -63.77 -16.40
C SER A 101 -11.17 -64.45 -17.74
N VAL A 102 -10.37 -64.17 -18.78
CA VAL A 102 -10.53 -64.69 -20.16
C VAL A 102 -9.28 -65.43 -20.65
N ILE A 103 -8.39 -65.84 -19.74
CA ILE A 103 -7.29 -66.79 -19.99
C ILE A 103 -7.49 -67.99 -19.08
#